data_AF-A0A134BY98-F1
#
_entry.id   AF-A0A134BY98-F1
#
_cell.length_a   1.000
_cell.length_b   1.000
_cell.length_c   1.000
_cell.angle_alpha   90.00
_cell.angle_beta   90.00
_cell.angle_gamma   90.00
#
_symmetry.space_group_name_H-M   'P 1'
#
loop_
_entity.id
_entity.type
_entity.pdbx_description
1 polymer ?
#
loop_
_entity_poly.entity_id
_entity_poly.type
_entity_poly.pdbx_seq_one_letter_code
_entity_poly.pdbx_strand_id
1 'polypeptide(L)'
;MDGGETQFFVDSKPIAVCRVARGKRCKMGRTGDFPQAPDFGFCASQNMYFFGYKLNALCGLSGVIHSYDLSKASVHDLNYMKDVKLVYHDCNIYGDKGYIGADVQLDLFQTAHIRLECPYRLNQKNWKPTLIPFAKARKRIETLFSQLTEQFLFIRNYAKITCGLFARIIGKLVR
;
A
#
# COMPACT_ATOMS: atom_id res chain seq x y z
N MET A 1 9.32 3.60 17.90
CA MET A 1 10.53 4.32 17.44
C MET A 1 10.01 5.66 16.99
N ASP A 2 9.91 6.55 17.96
CA ASP A 2 9.08 7.75 17.83
C ASP A 2 10.00 8.90 17.48
N GLY A 3 10.51 8.88 16.25
CA GLY A 3 10.93 10.13 15.62
C GLY A 3 9.66 10.95 15.49
N GLY A 4 9.59 12.14 16.12
CA GLY A 4 8.40 13.00 16.20
C GLY A 4 7.88 13.55 14.86
N GLU A 5 7.92 12.75 13.80
CA GLU A 5 7.29 13.00 12.53
C GLU A 5 5.76 12.92 12.70
N THR A 6 5.08 13.97 12.27
CA THR A 6 3.62 14.06 12.27
C THR A 6 3.04 13.99 10.86
N GLN A 7 3.89 13.71 9.86
CA GLN A 7 3.51 13.67 8.45
C GLN A 7 4.00 12.36 7.83
N PHE A 8 3.05 11.58 7.32
CA PHE A 8 3.32 10.28 6.72
C PHE A 8 2.67 10.17 5.34
N PHE A 9 3.18 9.24 4.54
CA PHE A 9 2.76 8.98 3.18
C PHE A 9 2.35 7.53 3.03
N VAL A 10 1.19 7.28 2.44
CA VAL A 10 0.67 5.95 2.22
C VAL A 10 0.47 5.68 0.73
N ASP A 11 0.97 4.54 0.27
CA ASP A 11 0.82 4.10 -1.11
C ASP A 11 0.90 2.58 -1.18
N SER A 12 0.40 2.01 -2.28
CA SER A 12 0.39 0.57 -2.53
C SER A 12 1.22 0.20 -3.76
N LYS A 13 1.92 -0.94 -3.71
CA LYS A 13 2.67 -1.49 -4.84
C LYS A 13 2.18 -2.89 -5.19
N PRO A 14 1.80 -3.17 -6.46
CA PRO A 14 1.40 -4.51 -6.87
C PRO A 14 2.60 -5.47 -6.87
N ILE A 15 2.38 -6.67 -6.34
CA ILE A 15 3.32 -7.78 -6.33
C ILE A 15 2.69 -8.94 -7.10
N ALA A 16 3.05 -9.07 -8.37
CA ALA A 16 2.59 -10.15 -9.21
C ALA A 16 3.29 -11.47 -8.84
N VAL A 17 2.50 -12.50 -8.51
CA VAL A 17 3.00 -13.87 -8.29
C VAL A 17 3.28 -14.55 -9.61
N CYS A 18 2.41 -14.35 -10.61
CA CYS A 18 2.61 -14.83 -11.95
C CYS A 18 1.87 -13.95 -12.97
N ARG A 19 2.14 -14.18 -14.26
CA ARG A 19 1.34 -13.57 -15.34
C ARG A 19 -0.15 -13.88 -15.14
N VAL A 20 -1.02 -12.92 -15.41
CA VAL A 20 -2.49 -13.02 -15.27
C VAL A 20 -3.05 -14.28 -15.94
N ALA A 21 -2.57 -14.60 -17.15
CA ALA A 21 -2.96 -15.81 -17.91
C ALA A 21 -2.66 -17.15 -17.19
N ARG A 22 -1.82 -17.14 -16.14
CA ARG A 22 -1.52 -18.31 -15.31
C ARG A 22 -2.18 -18.27 -13.93
N GLY A 23 -2.81 -17.17 -13.54
CA GLY A 23 -3.35 -16.97 -12.18
C GLY A 23 -4.35 -18.06 -11.78
N LYS A 24 -5.28 -18.43 -12.69
CA LYS A 24 -6.26 -19.50 -12.43
C LYS A 24 -5.62 -20.87 -12.18
N ARG A 25 -4.44 -21.13 -12.75
CA ARG A 25 -3.66 -22.38 -12.64
C ARG A 25 -2.60 -22.33 -11.54
N CYS A 26 -2.43 -21.19 -10.87
CA CYS A 26 -1.44 -21.04 -9.81
C CYS A 26 -1.87 -21.87 -8.59
N LYS A 27 -0.94 -22.69 -8.08
CA LYS A 27 -1.17 -23.55 -6.90
C LYS A 27 -0.76 -22.88 -5.58
N MET A 28 -0.10 -21.73 -5.62
CA MET A 28 0.34 -21.01 -4.43
C MET A 28 -0.86 -20.70 -3.51
N GLY A 29 -0.75 -21.04 -2.23
CA GLY A 29 -1.81 -20.84 -1.24
C GLY A 29 -3.05 -21.72 -1.42
N ARG A 30 -3.07 -22.66 -2.38
CA ARG A 30 -4.23 -23.55 -2.64
C ARG A 30 -4.11 -24.93 -1.98
N THR A 31 -3.07 -25.14 -1.20
CA THR A 31 -2.82 -26.40 -0.47
C THR A 31 -2.64 -26.03 1.01
N GLY A 32 -3.74 -25.85 1.73
CA GLY A 32 -3.77 -25.51 3.17
C GLY A 32 -4.08 -24.04 3.46
N ASP A 33 -3.39 -23.10 2.82
CA ASP A 33 -3.47 -21.67 3.15
C ASP A 33 -4.47 -20.87 2.28
N PHE A 34 -5.66 -21.42 2.02
CA PHE A 34 -6.68 -20.79 1.17
C PHE A 34 -7.00 -19.32 1.54
N PRO A 35 -7.10 -18.95 2.83
CA PRO A 35 -7.32 -17.56 3.22
C PRO A 35 -6.21 -16.61 2.79
N GLN A 36 -4.99 -17.11 2.56
CA GLN A 36 -3.85 -16.30 2.10
C GLN A 36 -3.54 -16.52 0.61
N ALA A 37 -4.36 -17.26 -0.13
CA ALA A 37 -4.15 -17.46 -1.55
C ALA A 37 -4.15 -16.13 -2.32
N PRO A 38 -3.26 -15.97 -3.32
CA PRO A 38 -3.22 -14.78 -4.16
C PRO A 38 -4.50 -14.66 -4.98
N ASP A 39 -4.84 -13.43 -5.34
CA ASP A 39 -6.05 -13.13 -6.09
C ASP A 39 -5.77 -12.18 -7.26
N PHE A 40 -6.79 -11.94 -8.09
CA PHE A 40 -6.73 -10.94 -9.15
C PHE A 40 -7.02 -9.55 -8.59
N GLY A 41 -6.30 -8.57 -9.10
CA GLY A 41 -6.53 -7.17 -8.80
C GLY A 41 -6.12 -6.27 -9.96
N PHE A 42 -6.46 -5.00 -9.82
CA PHE A 42 -6.17 -3.97 -10.80
C PHE A 42 -5.39 -2.83 -10.14
N CYS A 43 -4.27 -2.46 -10.75
CA CYS A 43 -3.48 -1.31 -10.35
C CYS A 43 -3.82 -0.13 -11.26
N ALA A 44 -4.58 0.84 -10.73
CA ALA A 44 -5.08 1.97 -11.52
C ALA A 44 -3.94 2.90 -11.99
N SER A 45 -2.90 3.10 -11.18
CA SER A 45 -1.76 3.94 -11.53
C SER A 45 -0.94 3.39 -12.70
N GLN A 46 -0.92 2.06 -12.87
CA GLN A 46 -0.21 1.38 -13.96
C GLN A 46 -1.15 0.88 -15.07
N ASN A 47 -2.46 1.12 -14.95
CA ASN A 47 -3.50 0.59 -15.82
C ASN A 47 -3.32 -0.92 -16.12
N MET A 48 -3.04 -1.71 -15.09
CA MET A 48 -2.61 -3.10 -15.25
C MET A 48 -3.36 -4.06 -14.32
N TYR A 49 -3.88 -5.15 -14.89
CA TYR A 49 -4.33 -6.30 -14.13
C TYR A 49 -3.15 -7.17 -13.70
N PHE A 50 -3.18 -7.66 -12.46
CA PHE A 50 -2.17 -8.57 -11.95
C PHE A 50 -2.82 -9.65 -11.07
N PHE A 51 -2.10 -10.76 -10.90
CA PHE A 51 -2.48 -11.84 -10.00
C PHE A 51 -1.43 -11.96 -8.91
N GLY A 52 -1.82 -11.74 -7.65
CA GLY A 52 -0.90 -11.72 -6.52
C GLY A 52 -1.40 -10.93 -5.32
N TYR A 53 -0.52 -10.05 -4.83
CA TYR A 53 -0.69 -9.28 -3.59
C TYR A 53 -0.38 -7.80 -3.81
N LYS A 54 -0.73 -6.95 -2.84
CA LYS A 54 -0.31 -5.56 -2.77
C LYS A 54 0.50 -5.36 -1.49
N LEU A 55 1.63 -4.66 -1.61
CA LEU A 55 2.30 -4.09 -0.46
C LEU A 55 1.71 -2.71 -0.22
N ASN A 56 0.99 -2.53 0.89
CA ASN A 56 0.67 -1.20 1.40
C ASN A 56 1.81 -0.78 2.33
N ALA A 57 2.31 0.45 2.20
CA ALA A 57 3.38 0.96 3.04
C ALA A 57 3.05 2.37 3.51
N LEU A 58 3.38 2.65 4.78
CA LEU A 58 3.36 3.96 5.40
C LEU A 58 4.80 4.42 5.61
N CYS A 59 5.15 5.55 5.04
CA CYS A 59 6.50 6.09 5.00
C CYS A 59 6.54 7.50 5.61
N GLY A 60 7.58 7.78 6.38
CA GLY A 60 7.83 9.08 6.99
C GLY A 60 8.44 10.11 6.03
N LEU A 61 8.62 11.34 6.50
CA LEU A 61 9.31 12.40 5.76
C LEU A 61 10.79 12.07 5.50
N SER A 62 11.41 11.37 6.44
CA SER A 62 12.76 10.82 6.33
C SER A 62 12.92 9.78 5.22
N GLY A 63 11.83 9.25 4.67
CA GLY A 63 11.86 8.16 3.68
C GLY A 63 11.93 6.76 4.29
N VAL A 64 11.81 6.66 5.63
CA VAL A 64 11.77 5.38 6.35
C VAL A 64 10.37 4.79 6.31
N ILE A 65 10.26 3.47 6.10
CA ILE A 65 8.99 2.75 6.23
C ILE A 65 8.70 2.51 7.71
N HIS A 66 7.60 3.06 8.21
CA HIS A 66 7.19 2.88 9.61
C HIS A 66 6.17 1.75 9.79
N SER A 67 5.35 1.49 8.77
CA SER A 67 4.36 0.40 8.78
C SER A 67 4.17 -0.14 7.38
N TYR A 68 3.85 -1.42 7.27
CA TYR A 68 3.51 -2.04 6.00
C TYR A 68 2.56 -3.22 6.20
N ASP A 69 1.79 -3.55 5.16
CA ASP A 69 0.93 -4.73 5.11
C ASP A 69 0.96 -5.38 3.72
N LEU A 70 0.73 -6.70 3.70
CA LEU A 70 0.58 -7.49 2.48
C LEU A 70 -0.84 -8.01 2.36
N SER A 71 -1.62 -7.36 1.52
CA SER A 71 -3.00 -7.76 1.23
C SER A 71 -3.08 -8.53 -0.09
N LYS A 72 -4.16 -9.30 -0.30
CA LYS A 72 -4.45 -9.85 -1.63
C LYS A 72 -4.68 -8.72 -2.64
N ALA A 73 -4.45 -9.00 -3.92
CA ALA A 73 -4.70 -8.04 -4.98
C ALA A 73 -6.16 -7.54 -5.05
N SER A 74 -7.11 -8.35 -4.61
CA SER A 74 -8.54 -8.01 -4.59
C SER A 74 -8.94 -7.11 -3.42
N VAL A 75 -8.09 -6.97 -2.40
CA VAL A 75 -8.38 -6.12 -1.25
C VAL A 75 -8.21 -4.65 -1.64
N HIS A 76 -9.14 -3.81 -1.20
CA HIS A 76 -9.06 -2.36 -1.38
C HIS A 76 -8.00 -1.76 -0.46
N ASP A 77 -7.16 -0.88 -1.02
CA ASP A 77 -6.01 -0.28 -0.33
C ASP A 77 -6.45 0.48 0.93
N LEU A 78 -7.62 1.13 0.88
CA LEU A 78 -8.24 1.81 2.03
C LEU A 78 -8.38 0.94 3.28
N ASN A 79 -8.53 -0.39 3.13
CA ASN A 79 -8.63 -1.28 4.30
C ASN A 79 -7.39 -1.24 5.19
N TYR A 80 -6.21 -0.98 4.62
CA TYR A 80 -4.96 -0.86 5.38
C TYR A 80 -5.05 0.23 6.47
N MET A 81 -5.85 1.28 6.25
CA MET A 81 -6.02 2.36 7.21
C MET A 81 -6.70 1.92 8.51
N LYS A 82 -7.44 0.81 8.49
CA LYS A 82 -8.08 0.24 9.68
C LYS A 82 -7.06 -0.35 10.67
N ASP A 83 -5.90 -0.76 10.17
CA ASP A 83 -4.81 -1.26 11.01
C ASP A 83 -3.91 -0.09 11.44
N VAL A 84 -3.66 0.86 10.53
CA VAL A 84 -2.88 2.08 10.82
C VAL A 84 -3.45 2.84 12.02
N LYS A 85 -4.77 2.97 12.12
CA LYS A 85 -5.41 3.71 13.23
C LYS A 85 -5.20 3.09 14.61
N LEU A 86 -4.79 1.82 14.69
CA LEU A 86 -4.55 1.14 15.96
C LEU A 86 -3.18 1.49 16.56
N VAL A 87 -2.28 2.00 15.73
CA VAL A 87 -0.87 2.25 16.10
C VAL A 87 -0.53 3.74 16.04
N TYR A 88 -1.09 4.46 15.07
CA TYR A 88 -0.80 5.88 14.85
C TYR A 88 -1.90 6.76 15.44
N HIS A 89 -1.51 7.95 15.89
CA HIS A 89 -2.42 8.98 16.40
C HIS A 89 -1.83 10.37 16.13
N ASP A 90 -2.68 11.40 16.15
CA ASP A 90 -2.30 12.82 16.10
C ASP A 90 -1.36 13.19 14.93
N CYS A 91 -1.63 12.65 13.74
CA CYS A 91 -0.77 12.83 12.56
C CYS A 91 -1.56 13.09 11.26
N ASN A 92 -0.85 13.58 10.24
CA ASN A 92 -1.36 13.76 8.89
C ASN A 92 -0.82 12.64 7.98
N ILE A 93 -1.71 11.95 7.29
CA ILE A 93 -1.36 10.89 6.34
C ILE A 93 -1.81 11.33 4.94
N TYR A 94 -0.90 11.28 3.97
CA TYR A 94 -1.18 11.63 2.59
C TYR A 94 -1.20 10.37 1.72
N GLY A 95 -2.36 10.08 1.15
CA GLY A 95 -2.59 8.91 0.29
C GLY A 95 -2.93 9.28 -1.15
N ASP A 96 -2.98 8.28 -2.02
CA ASP A 96 -3.47 8.44 -3.39
C ASP A 96 -5.00 8.24 -3.50
N LYS A 97 -5.53 8.16 -4.72
CA LYS A 97 -6.98 8.01 -4.96
C LYS A 97 -7.56 6.69 -4.47
N GLY A 98 -6.72 5.66 -4.25
CA GLY A 98 -7.10 4.36 -3.70
C GLY A 98 -7.49 4.42 -2.22
N TYR A 99 -7.10 5.49 -1.53
CA TYR A 99 -7.36 5.73 -0.11
C TYR A 99 -8.52 6.73 0.14
N ILE A 100 -9.30 7.07 -0.89
CA ILE A 100 -10.48 7.93 -0.71
C ILE A 100 -11.63 7.11 -0.11
N GLY A 101 -12.14 7.54 1.03
CA GLY A 101 -13.37 7.02 1.64
C GLY A 101 -13.82 7.87 2.82
N ALA A 102 -14.96 8.55 2.66
CA ALA A 102 -15.44 9.54 3.64
C ALA A 102 -15.63 8.94 5.04
N ASP A 103 -16.23 7.76 5.13
CA ASP A 103 -16.49 7.09 6.41
C ASP A 103 -15.19 6.73 7.13
N VAL A 104 -14.19 6.24 6.38
CA VAL A 104 -12.87 5.87 6.93
C VAL A 104 -12.09 7.13 7.32
N GLN A 105 -12.14 8.20 6.53
CA GLN A 105 -11.50 9.47 6.87
C GLN A 105 -12.10 10.08 8.15
N LEU A 106 -13.43 9.99 8.31
CA LEU A 106 -14.12 10.46 9.50
C LEU A 106 -13.75 9.62 10.74
N ASP A 107 -13.80 8.29 10.61
CA ASP A 107 -13.41 7.35 11.68
C ASP A 107 -11.96 7.58 12.13
N LEU A 108 -11.02 7.73 11.18
CA LEU A 108 -9.62 8.04 11.46
C LEU A 108 -9.45 9.34 12.25
N PHE A 109 -10.20 10.38 11.87
CA PHE A 109 -10.13 11.68 12.52
C PHE A 109 -10.73 11.64 13.93
N GLN A 110 -11.85 10.95 14.11
CA GLN A 110 -12.56 10.90 15.40
C GLN A 110 -11.90 9.97 16.41
N THR A 111 -11.34 8.85 15.96
CA THR A 111 -10.82 7.81 16.87
C THR A 111 -9.33 7.97 17.19
N ALA A 112 -8.55 8.49 16.24
CA ALA A 112 -7.10 8.57 16.35
C ALA A 112 -6.54 9.98 16.05
N HIS A 113 -7.38 10.97 15.78
CA HIS A 113 -6.96 12.31 15.34
C HIS A 113 -6.06 12.28 14.08
N ILE A 114 -6.24 11.27 13.24
CA ILE A 114 -5.50 11.14 11.97
C ILE A 114 -6.23 11.92 10.88
N ARG A 115 -5.53 12.85 10.23
CA ARG A 115 -6.03 13.50 9.01
C ARG A 115 -5.52 12.78 7.77
N LEU A 116 -6.36 11.92 7.20
CA LEU A 116 -6.08 11.30 5.91
C LEU A 116 -6.48 12.25 4.78
N GLU A 117 -5.49 12.78 4.07
CA GLU A 117 -5.70 13.61 2.90
C GLU A 117 -5.40 12.81 1.62
N CYS A 118 -6.24 12.95 0.59
CA CYS A 118 -6.04 12.33 -0.73
C CYS A 118 -6.32 13.35 -1.85
N PRO A 119 -5.70 13.21 -3.04
CA PRO A 119 -6.02 14.07 -4.18
C PRO A 119 -7.48 13.87 -4.60
N TYR A 120 -8.20 14.98 -4.79
CA TYR A 120 -9.61 14.99 -5.17
C TYR A 120 -9.86 14.28 -6.52
N ARG A 121 -11.03 13.65 -6.66
CA ARG A 121 -11.52 13.19 -7.97
C ARG A 121 -12.09 14.40 -8.73
N LEU A 122 -11.86 14.46 -10.04
CA LEU A 122 -12.36 15.53 -10.93
C LEU A 122 -13.88 15.78 -10.80
N ASN A 123 -14.65 14.74 -10.43
CA ASN A 123 -16.11 14.80 -10.32
C ASN A 123 -16.62 15.20 -8.92
N GLN A 124 -15.74 15.59 -7.99
CA GLN A 124 -16.09 15.90 -6.61
C GLN A 124 -16.43 17.40 -6.49
N LYS A 125 -17.65 17.72 -6.05
CA LYS A 125 -18.06 19.11 -5.78
C LYS A 125 -17.20 19.66 -4.62
N ASN A 126 -16.70 20.90 -4.73
CA ASN A 126 -15.76 21.58 -3.82
C ASN A 126 -14.27 21.26 -4.01
N TRP A 127 -13.79 21.26 -5.26
CA TRP A 127 -12.37 21.20 -5.60
C TRP A 127 -11.59 22.38 -5.00
N LYS A 128 -10.47 22.09 -4.34
CA LYS A 128 -9.44 23.07 -3.95
C LYS A 128 -8.08 22.62 -4.51
N PRO A 129 -7.18 23.56 -4.89
CA PRO A 129 -5.90 23.20 -5.49
C PRO A 129 -5.09 22.28 -4.58
N THR A 130 -4.49 21.25 -5.17
CA THR A 130 -3.64 20.27 -4.50
C THR A 130 -2.51 20.97 -3.75
N LEU A 131 -2.46 20.79 -2.43
CA LEU A 131 -1.41 21.29 -1.56
C LEU A 131 -0.03 20.83 -2.07
N ILE A 132 0.91 21.77 -2.28
CA ILE A 132 2.32 21.51 -2.64
C ILE A 132 2.98 20.37 -1.81
N PRO A 133 2.68 20.22 -0.50
CA PRO A 133 3.09 19.06 0.30
C PRO A 133 2.81 17.70 -0.34
N PHE A 134 1.65 17.50 -1.00
CA PHE A 134 1.28 16.22 -1.62
C PHE A 134 2.18 15.81 -2.77
N ALA A 135 2.60 16.76 -3.61
CA ALA A 135 3.43 16.43 -4.75
C ALA A 135 4.82 15.95 -4.30
N LYS A 136 5.36 16.55 -3.23
CA LYS A 136 6.63 16.12 -2.61
C LYS A 136 6.47 14.77 -1.90
N ALA A 137 5.39 14.61 -1.14
CA ALA A 137 4.99 13.37 -0.47
C ALA A 137 4.94 12.16 -1.40
N ARG A 138 4.17 12.29 -2.49
CA ARG A 138 3.99 11.24 -3.49
C ARG A 138 5.32 10.83 -4.12
N LYS A 139 6.16 11.81 -4.49
CA LYS A 139 7.49 11.53 -5.05
C LYS A 139 8.38 10.72 -4.09
N ARG A 140 8.27 10.94 -2.76
CA ARG A 140 9.07 10.21 -1.78
C ARG A 140 8.73 8.72 -1.76
N ILE A 141 7.46 8.38 -1.58
CA ILE A 141 7.03 6.97 -1.53
C ILE A 141 7.18 6.28 -2.90
N GLU A 142 6.96 7.00 -4.01
CA GLU A 142 7.25 6.49 -5.35
C GLU A 142 8.73 6.18 -5.55
N THR A 143 9.63 7.04 -5.03
CA THR A 143 11.09 6.82 -5.09
C THR A 143 11.49 5.60 -4.27
N LEU A 144 10.96 5.46 -3.05
CA LEU A 144 11.17 4.29 -2.20
C LEU A 144 10.73 3.00 -2.91
N PHE A 145 9.53 2.98 -3.50
CA PHE A 145 9.07 1.82 -4.26
C PHE A 145 9.90 1.55 -5.51
N SER A 146 10.44 2.58 -6.14
CA SER A 146 11.35 2.43 -7.28
C SER A 146 12.68 1.80 -6.84
N GLN A 147 13.24 2.23 -5.71
CA GLN A 147 14.43 1.62 -5.12
C GLN A 147 14.18 0.15 -4.74
N LEU A 148 13.07 -0.15 -4.06
CA LEU A 148 12.68 -1.53 -3.77
C LEU A 148 12.59 -2.37 -5.05
N THR A 149 11.96 -1.84 -6.09
CA THR A 149 11.76 -2.56 -7.35
C THR A 149 13.08 -2.82 -8.08
N GLU A 150 13.90 -1.78 -8.26
CA GLU A 150 15.09 -1.83 -9.10
C GLU A 150 16.32 -2.38 -8.37
N GLN A 151 16.55 -1.97 -7.12
CA GLN A 151 17.75 -2.33 -6.35
C GLN A 151 17.56 -3.65 -5.60
N PHE A 152 16.41 -3.83 -4.96
CA PHE A 152 16.12 -5.03 -4.15
C PHE A 152 15.36 -6.11 -4.92
N LEU A 153 15.15 -5.88 -6.22
CA LEU A 153 14.43 -6.78 -7.13
C LEU A 153 13.09 -7.20 -6.54
N PHE A 154 12.38 -6.27 -5.89
CA PHE A 154 11.22 -6.56 -5.05
C PHE A 154 10.14 -7.37 -5.77
N ILE A 155 9.89 -7.05 -7.04
CA ILE A 155 8.91 -7.74 -7.90
C ILE A 155 9.40 -9.13 -8.35
N ARG A 156 10.72 -9.36 -8.44
CA ARG A 156 11.27 -10.67 -8.84
C ARG A 156 11.30 -11.61 -7.64
N ASN A 157 10.26 -12.42 -7.49
CA ASN A 157 10.19 -13.47 -6.48
C ASN A 157 9.87 -14.83 -7.11
N TYR A 158 10.70 -15.83 -6.82
CA TYR A 158 10.56 -17.23 -7.27
C TYR A 158 9.96 -18.15 -6.20
N ALA A 159 9.39 -17.59 -5.12
CA ALA A 159 8.73 -18.37 -4.08
C ALA A 159 7.57 -19.18 -4.69
N LYS A 160 7.42 -20.42 -4.22
CA LYS A 160 6.34 -21.33 -4.66
C LYS A 160 5.20 -21.44 -3.65
N ILE A 161 5.42 -20.95 -2.44
CA ILE A 161 4.48 -20.96 -1.31
C ILE A 161 4.33 -19.55 -0.73
N THR A 162 3.18 -19.26 -0.14
CA THR A 162 2.79 -17.91 0.32
C THR A 162 3.70 -17.40 1.43
N CYS A 163 3.96 -18.21 2.46
CA CYS A 163 4.84 -17.82 3.57
C CYS A 163 6.26 -17.47 3.10
N GLY A 164 6.81 -18.24 2.16
CA GLY A 164 8.13 -17.97 1.57
C GLY A 164 8.17 -16.70 0.72
N LEU A 165 7.06 -16.34 0.06
CA LEU A 165 6.92 -15.06 -0.64
C LEU A 165 6.95 -13.90 0.35
N PHE A 166 6.16 -13.99 1.43
CA PHE A 166 6.06 -12.95 2.45
C PHE A 166 7.37 -12.76 3.20
N ALA A 167 8.01 -13.83 3.65
CA ALA A 167 9.31 -13.77 4.32
C ALA A 167 10.38 -13.07 3.46
N ARG A 168 10.39 -13.34 2.14
CA ARG A 168 11.31 -12.69 1.21
C ARG A 168 10.99 -11.21 0.98
N ILE A 169 9.71 -10.85 0.98
CA ILE A 169 9.28 -9.45 0.86
C ILE A 169 9.72 -8.68 2.11
N ILE A 170 9.39 -9.20 3.30
CA ILE A 170 9.74 -8.60 4.58
C ILE A 170 11.27 -8.45 4.70
N GLY A 171 12.02 -9.49 4.34
CA GLY A 171 13.49 -9.44 4.34
C GLY A 171 14.10 -8.41 3.39
N LYS A 172 13.35 -7.88 2.42
CA LYS A 172 13.78 -6.76 1.56
C LYS A 172 13.37 -5.39 2.09
N LEU A 173 12.35 -5.32 2.94
CA LEU A 173 11.86 -4.07 3.54
C LEU A 173 12.69 -3.65 4.76
N VAL A 174 13.23 -4.64 5.49
CA VAL A 174 13.97 -4.43 6.75
C VAL A 174 15.49 -4.35 6.53
N ARG A 175 15.96 -4.42 5.27
CA ARG A 175 17.38 -4.45 4.91
C ARG A 175 17.88 -3.10 4.45
#